data_AF-A0A7S3IMR9-F1
#
_entry.id   AF-A0A7S3IMR9-F1
#
_cell.length_a   1.000
_cell.length_b   1.000
_cell.length_c   1.000
_cell.angle_alpha   90.00
_cell.angle_beta   90.00
_cell.angle_gamma   90.00
#
_symmetry.space_group_name_H-M   'P 1'
#
loop_
_entity.id
_entity.type
_entity.pdbx_description
1 polymer ?
#
loop_
_entity_poly.entity_id
_entity_poly.type
_entity_poly.pdbx_seq_one_letter_code
_entity_poly.pdbx_strand_id
1 'polypeptide(L)'
;MLDHFFYMTGHSNYPQVSWMDFSAFCQQLHLIDETTLTLNDIDLLYISTTSSKAPEKPQGMNNLCRYEFFEIFVRAAKVKYLERGRASTIDEAVKMLINNHFKGNYKYKPQGGKTFREEVIWQ
;
A
#
# COMPACT_ATOMS: atom_id res chain seq x y z
N MET A 1 -13.78 -24.18 -3.45
CA MET A 1 -12.59 -24.06 -4.33
C MET A 1 -12.10 -22.61 -4.40
N LEU A 2 -12.97 -21.62 -4.63
CA LEU A 2 -12.62 -20.19 -4.51
C LEU A 2 -12.12 -19.81 -3.11
N ASP A 3 -12.77 -20.25 -2.04
CA ASP A 3 -12.36 -19.88 -0.68
C ASP A 3 -10.98 -20.43 -0.31
N HIS A 4 -10.66 -21.63 -0.78
CA HIS A 4 -9.33 -22.22 -0.62
C HIS A 4 -8.28 -21.48 -1.47
N PHE A 5 -8.65 -21.00 -2.66
CA PHE A 5 -7.77 -20.16 -3.48
C PHE A 5 -7.51 -18.81 -2.81
N PHE A 6 -8.53 -18.13 -2.27
CA PHE A 6 -8.35 -16.89 -1.51
C PHE A 6 -7.55 -17.11 -0.22
N TYR A 7 -7.79 -18.22 0.47
CA TYR A 7 -7.00 -18.63 1.63
C TYR A 7 -5.52 -18.81 1.26
N MET A 8 -5.22 -19.65 0.26
CA MET A 8 -3.84 -19.95 -0.16
C MET A 8 -3.12 -18.73 -0.74
N THR A 9 -3.83 -17.89 -1.51
CA THR A 9 -3.25 -16.65 -2.04
C THR A 9 -3.02 -15.61 -0.95
N GLY A 10 -3.78 -15.63 0.15
CA GLY A 10 -3.58 -14.78 1.33
C GLY A 10 -2.43 -15.22 2.24
N HIS A 11 -2.06 -16.50 2.23
CA HIS A 11 -0.94 -17.04 3.03
C HIS A 11 0.42 -16.89 2.38
N SER A 12 0.48 -16.64 1.07
CA SER A 12 1.76 -16.45 0.40
C SER A 12 2.37 -15.11 0.81
N ASN A 13 3.51 -15.16 1.51
CA ASN A 13 4.35 -13.99 1.80
C ASN A 13 5.03 -13.42 0.54
N TYR A 14 4.88 -14.07 -0.62
CA TYR A 14 5.36 -13.59 -1.90
C TYR A 14 4.21 -12.97 -2.71
N PRO A 15 4.41 -11.81 -3.37
CA PRO A 15 5.59 -10.95 -3.32
C PRO A 15 5.69 -10.16 -2.01
N GLN A 16 6.92 -9.80 -1.62
CA GLN A 16 7.23 -8.95 -0.47
C GLN A 16 7.94 -7.67 -0.92
N VAL A 17 7.70 -6.55 -0.24
CA VAL A 17 8.31 -5.24 -0.53
C VAL A 17 9.20 -4.83 0.63
N SER A 18 10.46 -4.49 0.34
CA SER A 18 11.41 -4.02 1.34
C SER A 18 11.17 -2.55 1.70
N TRP A 19 11.72 -2.11 2.83
CA TRP A 19 11.67 -0.70 3.24
C TRP A 19 12.29 0.25 2.21
N MET A 20 13.41 -0.16 1.60
CA MET A 20 14.10 0.64 0.57
C MET A 20 13.21 0.83 -0.66
N ASP A 21 12.57 -0.25 -1.12
CA ASP A 21 11.69 -0.20 -2.29
C ASP A 21 10.43 0.61 -2.00
N PHE A 22 9.86 0.44 -0.80
CA PHE A 22 8.65 1.14 -0.39
C PHE A 22 8.88 2.64 -0.24
N SER A 23 9.94 3.05 0.46
CA SER A 23 10.28 4.47 0.63
C SER A 23 10.59 5.14 -0.71
N ALA A 24 11.32 4.47 -1.60
CA ALA A 24 11.55 4.95 -2.96
C ALA A 24 10.24 5.08 -3.76
N PHE A 25 9.31 4.13 -3.61
CA PHE A 25 7.99 4.21 -4.24
C PHE A 25 7.16 5.38 -3.71
N CYS A 26 7.17 5.63 -2.39
CA CYS A 26 6.51 6.79 -1.79
C CYS A 26 7.09 8.13 -2.31
N GLN A 27 8.40 8.20 -2.52
CA GLN A 27 9.04 9.38 -3.13
C GLN A 27 8.59 9.57 -4.59
N GLN A 28 8.54 8.49 -5.39
CA GLN A 28 8.09 8.54 -6.78
C GLN A 28 6.63 8.98 -6.93
N LEU A 29 5.77 8.58 -5.98
CA LEU A 29 4.37 9.01 -5.94
C LEU A 29 4.18 10.44 -5.41
N HIS A 30 5.26 11.11 -4.99
CA HIS A 30 5.22 12.38 -4.27
C HIS A 30 4.32 12.31 -3.02
N LEU A 31 4.32 11.17 -2.34
CA LEU A 31 3.52 10.93 -1.14
C LEU A 31 4.09 11.65 0.07
N ILE A 32 5.43 11.72 0.12
CA ILE A 32 6.18 12.34 1.21
C ILE A 32 6.21 13.85 1.01
N ASP A 33 5.88 14.58 2.06
CA ASP A 33 6.05 16.03 2.16
C ASP A 33 6.57 16.43 3.54
N GLU A 34 7.02 17.68 3.67
CA GLU A 34 7.61 18.18 4.91
C GLU A 34 6.57 18.51 5.98
N THR A 35 5.27 18.56 5.64
CA THR A 35 4.24 19.17 6.49
C THR A 35 3.15 18.20 6.95
N THR A 36 2.83 17.16 6.19
CA THR A 36 1.73 16.24 6.52
C THR A 36 2.17 14.81 6.73
N LEU A 37 3.05 14.29 5.87
CA LEU A 37 3.54 12.93 5.89
C LEU A 37 5.04 12.92 5.55
N THR A 38 5.86 12.95 6.58
CA THR A 38 7.32 12.98 6.47
C THR A 38 7.90 11.58 6.22
N LEU A 39 9.19 11.49 5.86
CA LEU A 39 9.88 10.21 5.75
C LEU A 39 9.92 9.45 7.08
N ASN A 40 10.01 10.17 8.20
CA ASN A 40 9.96 9.57 9.54
C ASN A 40 8.58 8.97 9.83
N ASP A 41 7.50 9.64 9.39
CA ASP A 41 6.16 9.09 9.52
C ASP A 41 6.01 7.80 8.70
N ILE A 42 6.57 7.77 7.48
CA ILE A 42 6.60 6.56 6.65
C ILE A 42 7.37 5.42 7.34
N ASP A 43 8.51 5.70 7.96
CA ASP A 43 9.30 4.71 8.68
C ASP A 43 8.54 4.10 9.87
N LEU A 44 7.93 4.96 10.69
CA LEU A 44 7.08 4.52 11.81
C LEU A 44 5.88 3.69 11.34
N LEU A 45 5.22 4.13 10.26
CA LEU A 45 4.11 3.39 9.66
C LEU A 45 4.56 2.04 9.12
N TYR A 46 5.75 1.97 8.51
CA TYR A 46 6.32 0.72 8.01
C TYR A 46 6.56 -0.26 9.15
N ILE A 47 7.29 0.16 10.19
CA ILE A 47 7.56 -0.66 11.38
C ILE A 47 6.25 -1.11 12.04
N SER A 48 5.29 -0.19 12.21
CA SER A 48 3.99 -0.51 12.81
C SER A 48 3.20 -1.52 11.97
N THR A 49 3.32 -1.49 10.65
CA THR A 49 2.59 -2.40 9.77
C THR A 49 3.24 -3.78 9.74
N THR A 50 4.57 -3.84 9.66
CA THR A 50 5.31 -5.11 9.57
C THR A 50 5.43 -5.86 10.90
N SER A 51 5.32 -5.14 12.03
CA SER A 51 5.37 -5.71 13.38
C SER A 51 4.03 -6.31 13.85
N SER A 52 2.97 -6.15 13.05
CA SER A 52 1.69 -6.79 13.29
C SER A 52 1.89 -8.30 13.38
N LYS A 53 1.65 -8.86 14.57
CA LYS A 53 1.88 -10.25 14.93
C LYS A 53 0.87 -11.17 14.23
N ALA A 54 1.00 -11.35 12.93
CA ALA A 54 0.42 -12.52 12.29
C ALA A 54 1.13 -13.75 12.90
N PRO A 55 0.39 -14.74 13.45
CA PRO A 55 0.99 -15.89 14.14
C PRO A 55 1.95 -16.71 13.27
N GLU A 56 1.90 -16.50 11.96
CA GLU A 56 2.66 -17.25 10.96
C GLU A 56 3.85 -16.48 10.36
N LYS A 57 4.10 -15.23 10.77
CA LYS A 57 5.21 -14.45 10.18
C LYS A 57 6.54 -14.95 10.76
N PRO A 58 7.46 -15.46 9.93
CA PRO A 58 8.76 -15.92 10.40
C PRO A 58 9.52 -14.78 11.06
N GLN A 59 10.17 -15.07 12.18
CA GLN A 59 10.95 -14.10 12.94
C GLN A 59 12.04 -13.50 12.03
N GLY A 60 12.05 -12.17 11.89
CA GLY A 60 13.00 -11.45 11.04
C GLY A 60 12.52 -11.09 9.63
N MET A 61 11.32 -11.51 9.21
CA MET A 61 10.71 -11.00 7.97
C MET A 61 10.01 -9.66 8.22
N ASN A 62 10.75 -8.56 8.07
CA ASN A 62 10.24 -7.19 8.23
C ASN A 62 9.87 -6.53 6.89
N ASN A 63 9.51 -7.34 5.90
CA ASN A 63 9.03 -6.84 4.61
C ASN A 63 7.50 -6.77 4.60
N LEU A 64 6.95 -5.86 3.81
CA LEU A 64 5.51 -5.77 3.58
C LEU A 64 5.07 -6.93 2.70
N CYS A 65 4.22 -7.80 3.22
CA CYS A 65 3.48 -8.76 2.40
C CYS A 65 2.27 -8.07 1.73
N ARG A 66 1.47 -8.83 0.97
CA ARG A 66 0.38 -8.27 0.16
C ARG A 66 -0.65 -7.47 0.96
N TYR A 67 -1.11 -7.97 2.11
CA TYR A 67 -2.12 -7.25 2.91
C TYR A 67 -1.51 -6.04 3.63
N GLU A 68 -0.28 -6.18 4.15
CA GLU A 68 0.48 -5.09 4.78
C GLU A 68 0.73 -3.94 3.81
N PHE A 69 1.01 -4.26 2.54
CA PHE A 69 1.19 -3.27 1.49
C PHE A 69 -0.06 -2.42 1.24
N PHE A 70 -1.26 -3.00 1.35
CA PHE A 70 -2.49 -2.19 1.26
C PHE A 70 -2.79 -1.44 2.56
N GLU A 71 -2.56 -2.09 3.71
CA GLU A 71 -2.78 -1.50 5.03
C GLU A 71 -1.96 -0.22 5.25
N ILE A 72 -0.68 -0.23 4.87
CA ILE A 72 0.20 0.92 5.06
C ILE A 72 -0.30 2.16 4.30
N PHE A 73 -0.97 2.01 3.16
CA PHE A 73 -1.57 3.15 2.45
C PHE A 73 -2.81 3.70 3.14
N VAL A 74 -3.63 2.84 3.75
CA VAL A 74 -4.77 3.29 4.56
C VAL A 74 -4.26 4.07 5.77
N ARG A 75 -3.21 3.58 6.44
CA ARG A 75 -2.55 4.28 7.54
C ARG A 75 -1.91 5.60 7.10
N ALA A 76 -1.22 5.61 5.95
CA ALA A 76 -0.64 6.82 5.38
C ALA A 76 -1.72 7.85 5.03
N ALA A 77 -2.86 7.44 4.45
CA ALA A 77 -3.99 8.32 4.18
C ALA A 77 -4.57 8.92 5.46
N LYS A 78 -4.69 8.11 6.52
CA LYS A 78 -5.13 8.57 7.85
C LYS A 78 -4.21 9.68 8.37
N VAL A 79 -2.90 9.46 8.39
CA VAL A 79 -1.91 10.44 8.88
C VAL A 79 -1.89 11.68 7.99
N LYS A 80 -1.93 11.51 6.67
CA LYS A 80 -1.78 12.61 5.71
C LYS A 80 -3.01 13.52 5.63
N TYR A 81 -4.21 12.95 5.69
CA TYR A 81 -5.44 13.70 5.45
C TYR A 81 -6.38 13.75 6.66
N LEU A 82 -6.65 12.62 7.31
CA LEU A 82 -7.65 12.56 8.38
C LEU A 82 -7.15 13.27 9.66
N GLU A 83 -5.95 12.93 10.14
CA GLU A 83 -5.37 13.51 11.35
C GLU A 83 -4.98 14.99 11.18
N ARG A 84 -4.86 15.46 9.93
CA ARG A 84 -4.60 16.86 9.58
C ARG A 84 -5.86 17.65 9.26
N GLY A 85 -7.05 17.07 9.46
CA GLY A 85 -8.33 17.74 9.22
C GLY A 85 -8.63 18.05 7.76
N ARG A 86 -7.98 17.36 6.81
CA ARG A 86 -8.21 17.50 5.36
C ARG A 86 -9.23 16.50 4.81
N ALA A 87 -9.61 15.49 5.60
CA ALA A 87 -10.69 14.55 5.33
C ALA A 87 -11.51 14.35 6.61
N SER A 88 -12.78 14.00 6.46
CA SER A 88 -13.71 13.75 7.57
C SER A 88 -13.84 12.26 7.91
N THR A 89 -13.53 11.39 6.96
CA THR A 89 -13.60 9.93 7.12
C THR A 89 -12.36 9.25 6.55
N ILE A 90 -12.12 8.00 6.97
CA ILE A 90 -11.01 7.20 6.42
C ILE A 90 -11.21 6.89 4.93
N ASP A 91 -12.46 6.65 4.50
CA ASP A 91 -12.80 6.41 3.09
C ASP A 91 -12.46 7.63 2.23
N GLU A 92 -12.82 8.83 2.68
CA GLU A 92 -12.48 10.08 2.01
C GLU A 92 -10.96 10.27 1.94
N ALA A 93 -10.25 10.04 3.04
CA ALA A 93 -8.79 10.14 3.09
C ALA A 93 -8.11 9.21 2.06
N VAL A 94 -8.58 7.96 1.95
CA VAL A 94 -8.05 6.99 0.99
C VAL A 94 -8.37 7.41 -0.45
N LYS A 95 -9.58 7.90 -0.72
CA LYS A 95 -9.96 8.45 -2.04
C LYS A 95 -9.05 9.62 -2.43
N MET A 96 -8.76 10.52 -1.49
CA MET A 96 -7.83 11.64 -1.71
C MET A 96 -6.43 11.14 -2.02
N LEU A 97 -5.91 10.17 -1.27
CA LEU A 97 -4.60 9.55 -1.53
C LEU A 97 -4.50 9.00 -2.96
N ILE A 98 -5.51 8.23 -3.38
CA ILE A 98 -5.56 7.62 -4.71
C ILE A 98 -5.62 8.68 -5.80
N ASN A 99 -6.50 9.67 -5.66
CA ASN A 99 -6.71 10.70 -6.68
C ASN A 99 -5.48 11.61 -6.84
N ASN A 100 -4.83 11.99 -5.73
CA ASN A 100 -3.73 12.94 -5.75
C ASN A 100 -2.38 12.32 -6.11
N HIS A 101 -2.16 11.05 -5.73
CA HIS A 101 -0.85 10.41 -5.87
C HIS A 101 -0.84 9.24 -6.86
N PHE A 102 -1.86 8.37 -6.84
CA PHE A 102 -1.82 7.13 -7.63
C PHE A 102 -2.26 7.35 -9.08
N LYS A 103 -3.33 8.12 -9.32
CA LYS A 103 -3.88 8.30 -10.67
C LYS A 103 -2.99 9.15 -11.59
N GLY A 104 -2.21 10.09 -11.05
CA GLY A 104 -1.41 11.03 -11.83
C GLY A 104 0.07 10.68 -11.98
N ASN A 105 0.67 10.00 -10.99
CA ASN A 105 2.13 9.83 -10.92
C ASN A 105 2.62 8.43 -11.31
N TYR A 106 1.73 7.57 -11.81
CA TYR A 106 2.09 6.21 -12.19
C TYR A 106 2.83 6.18 -13.54
N LYS A 107 4.17 6.19 -13.48
CA LYS A 107 5.05 6.16 -14.68
C LYS A 107 5.21 4.77 -15.29
N TYR A 108 4.77 3.70 -14.60
CA TYR A 108 4.86 2.35 -15.15
C TYR A 108 3.79 2.16 -16.22
N LYS A 109 4.22 1.91 -17.46
CA LYS A 109 3.30 1.35 -18.47
C LYS A 109 2.77 0.03 -17.90
N PRO A 110 1.45 -0.22 -17.94
CA PRO A 110 0.92 -1.49 -17.49
C PRO A 110 1.65 -2.62 -18.23
N GLN A 111 2.34 -3.48 -17.49
CA GLN A 111 3.04 -4.63 -18.06
C GLN A 111 2.00 -5.63 -18.57
N GLY A 112 1.55 -5.49 -19.81
CA GLY A 112 0.77 -6.47 -20.61
C GLY A 112 -0.62 -6.88 -20.09
N GLY A 113 -0.86 -6.87 -18.78
CA GLY A 113 -2.08 -7.35 -18.15
C GLY A 113 -3.27 -6.42 -18.32
N LYS A 114 -3.07 -5.18 -18.76
CA LYS A 114 -4.18 -4.28 -19.12
C LYS A 114 -4.95 -4.85 -20.31
N THR A 115 -4.24 -5.23 -21.37
CA THR A 115 -4.82 -5.88 -22.55
C THR A 115 -5.57 -7.15 -22.17
N PHE A 116 -4.95 -8.04 -21.39
CA PHE A 116 -5.62 -9.25 -20.89
C PHE A 116 -6.88 -8.94 -20.04
N ARG A 117 -6.82 -7.96 -19.14
CA ARG A 117 -7.97 -7.60 -18.29
C ARG A 117 -9.12 -7.02 -19.11
N GLU A 118 -8.81 -6.13 -20.04
CA GLU A 118 -9.79 -5.48 -20.93
C GLU A 118 -10.41 -6.47 -21.92
N GLU A 119 -9.63 -7.44 -22.41
CA GLU A 119 -10.10 -8.42 -23.40
C GLU A 119 -10.81 -9.62 -22.78
N VAL A 120 -10.44 -10.05 -21.56
CA VAL A 120 -10.88 -11.34 -21.00
C VAL A 120 -11.74 -11.19 -19.73
N ILE A 121 -11.48 -10.22 -18.86
CA ILE A 121 -12.14 -10.14 -17.54
C ILE A 121 -13.30 -9.14 -17.54
N TRP A 122 -13.13 -7.97 -18.15
CA TRP A 122 -14.11 -6.88 -18.09
C TRP A 122 -15.11 -6.86 -19.25
N GLN A 123 -15.31 -7.99 -19.94
CA GLN A 123 -16.39 -8.15 -20.91
C GLN A 123 -17.74 -8.41 -20.22
#